data_AF-A0AAD3SVG9-F1
#
_entry.id   AF-A0AAD3SVG9-F1
#
_cell.length_a   1.000
_cell.length_b   1.000
_cell.length_c   1.000
_cell.angle_alpha   90.00
_cell.angle_beta   90.00
_cell.angle_gamma   90.00
#
_symmetry.space_group_name_H-M   'P 1'
#
loop_
_entity.id
_entity.type
_entity.pdbx_description
1 polymer ?
#
loop_
_entity_poly.entity_id
_entity_poly.type
_entity_poly.pdbx_seq_one_letter_code
_entity_poly.pdbx_strand_id
1 'polypeptide(L)'
;MPINALRRLSEALAFEVESLSISSMESKRNVMDLLADMLQAINPKNRMTVKDEVIVDLVDRCRANQTKLMQVLTTTADERLLALGLELNDALQCALANHDAIASVPLF
;
A
#
# COMPACT_ATOMS: atom_id res chain seq x y z
N MET A 1 -13.23 32.96 -13.98
CA MET A 1 -13.04 32.55 -12.58
C MET A 1 -11.89 31.54 -12.49
N PRO A 2 -10.69 31.92 -12.00
CA PRO A 2 -9.55 31.00 -11.88
C PRO A 2 -9.31 30.46 -10.46
N ILE A 3 -10.04 30.97 -9.46
CA ILE A 3 -9.79 30.69 -8.02
C ILE A 3 -9.99 29.21 -7.67
N ASN A 4 -10.92 28.51 -8.33
CA ASN A 4 -11.14 27.07 -8.09
C ASN A 4 -9.99 26.18 -8.61
N ALA A 5 -9.28 26.60 -9.66
CA ALA A 5 -8.17 25.81 -10.21
C ALA A 5 -6.95 25.87 -9.28
N LEU A 6 -6.65 27.06 -8.74
CA LEU A 6 -5.54 27.26 -7.80
C LEU A 6 -5.76 26.49 -6.49
N ARG A 7 -6.99 26.50 -5.97
CA ARG A 7 -7.33 25.74 -4.75
C ARG A 7 -7.14 24.23 -4.93
N ARG A 8 -7.59 23.69 -6.07
CA ARG A 8 -7.43 22.26 -6.40
C ARG A 8 -5.96 21.86 -6.57
N LEU A 9 -5.14 22.75 -7.16
CA LEU A 9 -3.70 22.54 -7.28
C LEU A 9 -3.02 22.54 -5.90
N SER A 10 -3.36 23.49 -5.04
CA SER A 10 -2.82 23.55 -3.67
C SER A 10 -3.23 22.33 -2.83
N GLU A 11 -4.47 21.84 -2.97
CA GLU A 11 -4.94 20.62 -2.31
C GLU A 11 -4.22 19.38 -2.84
N ALA A 12 -4.00 19.29 -4.15
CA ALA A 12 -3.22 18.20 -4.75
C ALA A 12 -1.77 18.19 -4.26
N LEU A 13 -1.12 19.36 -4.20
CA LEU A 13 0.25 19.50 -3.69
C LEU A 13 0.34 19.19 -2.20
N ALA A 14 -0.64 19.61 -1.38
CA ALA A 14 -0.67 19.29 0.04
C ALA A 14 -0.86 17.78 0.27
N PHE A 15 -1.76 17.15 -0.49
CA PHE A 15 -1.96 15.70 -0.47
C PHE A 15 -0.70 14.95 -0.93
N GLU A 16 -0.03 15.44 -1.97
CA GLU A 16 1.27 14.92 -2.40
C GLU A 16 2.28 15.01 -1.25
N VAL A 17 2.50 16.17 -0.63
CA VAL A 17 3.46 16.33 0.48
C VAL A 17 3.15 15.40 1.67
N GLU A 18 1.88 15.27 2.04
CA GLU A 18 1.46 14.41 3.17
C GLU A 18 1.58 12.91 2.84
N SER A 19 1.29 12.52 1.60
CA SER A 19 1.46 11.15 1.13
C SER A 19 2.92 10.77 0.81
N LEU A 20 3.76 11.76 0.50
CA LEU A 20 5.17 11.63 0.10
C LEU A 20 6.16 11.90 1.24
N SER A 21 5.71 12.38 2.40
CA SER A 21 6.60 12.53 3.56
C SER A 21 7.32 11.21 3.82
N ILE A 22 8.63 11.27 4.07
CA ILE A 22 9.46 10.09 4.36
C ILE A 22 8.83 9.26 5.48
N SER A 23 8.28 9.92 6.51
CA SER A 23 7.53 9.27 7.60
C SER A 23 6.26 8.53 7.12
N SER A 24 5.57 9.06 6.11
CA SER A 24 4.39 8.44 5.49
C SER A 24 4.79 7.20 4.69
N MET A 25 5.91 7.26 3.96
CA MET A 25 6.46 6.12 3.24
C MET A 25 6.97 5.01 4.17
N GLU A 26 7.68 5.36 5.23
CA GLU A 26 8.10 4.42 6.28
C GLU A 26 6.90 3.77 6.96
N SER A 27 5.87 4.55 7.32
CA SER A 27 4.65 3.98 7.88
C SER A 27 3.96 3.00 6.93
N LYS A 28 3.96 3.27 5.61
CA LYS A 28 3.39 2.36 4.60
C LYS A 28 4.22 1.07 4.49
N ARG A 29 5.56 1.20 4.53
CA ARG A 29 6.49 0.05 4.50
C ARG A 29 6.34 -0.82 5.75
N ASN A 30 6.24 -0.23 6.94
CA ASN A 30 6.04 -0.97 8.19
C ASN A 30 4.76 -1.83 8.19
N VAL A 31 3.66 -1.32 7.60
CA VAL A 31 2.40 -2.09 7.47
C VAL A 31 2.58 -3.27 6.52
N MET A 32 3.30 -3.08 5.42
CA MET A 32 3.62 -4.14 4.46
C MET A 32 4.54 -5.20 5.08
N ASP A 33 5.60 -4.79 5.78
CA ASP A 33 6.53 -5.71 6.44
C ASP A 33 5.79 -6.56 7.49
N LEU A 34 4.90 -5.94 8.28
CA LEU A 34 4.06 -6.67 9.22
C LEU A 34 3.13 -7.68 8.53
N LEU A 35 2.52 -7.32 7.40
CA LEU A 35 1.71 -8.26 6.62
C LEU A 35 2.58 -9.42 6.10
N ALA A 36 3.78 -9.14 5.59
CA ALA A 36 4.69 -10.17 5.10
C ALA A 36 5.11 -11.14 6.21
N ASP A 37 5.46 -10.63 7.39
CA ASP A 37 5.80 -11.43 8.57
C ASP A 37 4.63 -12.30 9.02
N MET A 38 3.42 -11.74 9.07
CA MET A 38 2.22 -12.50 9.42
C MET A 38 1.91 -13.59 8.41
N LEU A 39 2.07 -13.32 7.10
CA LEU A 39 1.90 -14.32 6.04
C LEU A 39 2.96 -15.44 6.12
N GLN A 40 4.20 -15.13 6.47
CA GLN A 40 5.25 -16.14 6.69
C GLN A 40 4.97 -17.02 7.92
N ALA A 41 4.36 -16.44 8.95
CA ALA A 41 3.98 -17.17 10.16
C ALA A 41 2.76 -18.08 9.97
N ILE A 42 2.07 -18.02 8.82
CA ILE A 42 0.93 -18.89 8.53
C ILE A 42 1.41 -20.33 8.39
N ASN A 43 0.94 -21.18 9.31
CA ASN A 43 1.14 -22.60 9.19
C ASN A 43 0.33 -23.11 7.97
N PRO A 44 0.95 -23.76 6.97
CA PRO A 44 0.25 -24.26 5.79
C PRO A 44 -0.83 -25.31 6.12
N LYS A 45 -0.81 -25.87 7.35
CA LYS A 45 -1.82 -26.78 7.91
C LYS A 45 -2.99 -26.07 8.62
N ASN A 46 -2.87 -24.78 8.93
CA ASN A 46 -3.93 -23.98 9.54
C ASN A 46 -4.17 -22.69 8.73
N ARG A 47 -4.80 -22.84 7.56
CA ARG A 47 -5.03 -21.75 6.60
C ARG A 47 -6.15 -20.79 6.99
N MET A 48 -6.85 -21.05 8.09
CA MET A 48 -7.86 -20.13 8.63
C MET A 48 -7.25 -18.83 9.14
N THR A 49 -5.94 -18.81 9.44
CA THR A 49 -5.21 -17.61 9.91
C THR A 49 -5.18 -16.49 8.87
N VAL A 50 -5.30 -16.79 7.56
CA VAL A 50 -5.43 -15.76 6.51
C VAL A 50 -6.71 -14.93 6.68
N LYS A 51 -7.74 -15.49 7.31
CA LYS A 51 -9.01 -14.82 7.63
C LYS A 51 -8.99 -14.17 9.02
N ASP A 52 -7.86 -14.19 9.71
CA ASP A 52 -7.70 -13.45 10.96
C ASP A 52 -7.96 -11.97 10.70
N GLU A 53 -8.79 -11.34 11.55
CA GLU A 53 -9.18 -9.95 11.41
C GLU A 53 -7.98 -9.01 11.29
N VAL A 54 -6.84 -9.37 11.92
CA VAL A 54 -5.59 -8.60 11.81
C VAL A 54 -5.01 -8.70 10.40
N ILE A 55 -5.00 -9.88 9.78
CA ILE A 55 -4.50 -10.05 8.41
C ILE A 55 -5.41 -9.33 7.41
N VAL A 56 -6.73 -9.40 7.60
CA VAL A 56 -7.70 -8.69 6.77
C VAL A 56 -7.51 -7.17 6.87
N ASP A 57 -7.38 -6.61 8.08
CA ASP A 57 -7.11 -5.17 8.26
C ASP A 57 -5.79 -4.74 7.60
N LEU A 58 -4.74 -5.55 7.74
CA LEU A 58 -3.44 -5.26 7.10
C LEU A 58 -3.53 -5.29 5.58
N VAL A 59 -4.29 -6.23 5.00
CA VAL A 59 -4.54 -6.30 3.55
C VAL A 59 -5.31 -5.06 3.08
N ASP A 60 -6.37 -4.66 3.77
CA ASP A 60 -7.15 -3.47 3.42
C ASP A 60 -6.30 -2.20 3.48
N ARG A 61 -5.45 -2.07 4.50
CA ARG A 61 -4.49 -0.97 4.62
C ARG A 61 -3.44 -1.00 3.51
N CYS A 62 -2.94 -2.17 3.11
CA CYS A 62 -2.04 -2.32 1.98
C CYS A 62 -2.69 -1.89 0.65
N ARG A 63 -3.94 -2.29 0.40
CA ARG A 63 -4.71 -1.87 -0.80
C ARG A 63 -4.99 -0.36 -0.81
N ALA A 64 -5.31 0.22 0.34
CA ALA A 64 -5.45 1.68 0.47
C ALA A 64 -4.14 2.41 0.21
N ASN A 65 -3.01 1.88 0.71
CA ASN A 65 -1.68 2.44 0.48
C ASN A 65 -1.28 2.37 -0.99
N GLN A 66 -1.54 1.24 -1.65
CA GLN A 66 -1.30 1.06 -3.07
C GLN A 66 -2.11 2.07 -3.91
N THR A 67 -3.39 2.27 -3.59
CA THR A 67 -4.24 3.25 -4.27
C THR A 67 -3.69 4.67 -4.14
N LYS A 68 -3.26 5.06 -2.93
CA LYS A 68 -2.66 6.37 -2.68
C LYS A 68 -1.32 6.54 -3.41
N LEU A 69 -0.46 5.50 -3.42
CA LEU A 69 0.79 5.52 -4.16
C LEU A 69 0.57 5.68 -5.66
N MET A 70 -0.38 4.94 -6.24
CA MET A 70 -0.75 5.08 -7.66
C MET A 70 -1.16 6.51 -8.01
N GLN A 71 -1.99 7.15 -7.19
CA GLN A 71 -2.40 8.54 -7.42
C GLN A 71 -1.20 9.49 -7.48
N VAL A 72 -0.27 9.35 -6.53
CA VAL A 72 0.93 10.16 -6.44
C VAL A 72 1.91 9.90 -7.58
N LEU A 73 2.10 8.63 -7.95
CA LEU A 73 2.98 8.23 -9.06
C LEU A 73 2.49 8.79 -10.41
N THR A 74 1.18 8.99 -10.58
CA THR A 74 0.62 9.56 -11.81
C THR A 74 0.74 11.08 -11.92
N THR A 75 1.09 11.77 -10.84
CA THR A 75 1.11 13.24 -10.79
C THR A 75 2.47 13.83 -10.44
N THR A 76 3.35 13.06 -9.80
CA THR A 76 4.67 13.54 -9.37
C THR A 76 5.63 13.76 -10.55
N ALA A 77 6.38 14.85 -10.51
CA ALA A 77 7.49 15.14 -11.42
C ALA A 77 8.87 14.91 -10.78
N ASP A 78 8.92 14.48 -9.52
CA ASP A 78 10.16 14.20 -8.80
C ASP A 78 10.58 12.74 -9.07
N GLU A 79 11.66 12.57 -9.84
CA GLU A 79 12.18 11.25 -10.23
C GLU A 79 12.60 10.38 -9.03
N ARG A 80 13.06 10.98 -7.93
CA ARG A 80 13.45 10.23 -6.73
C ARG A 80 12.21 9.69 -6.02
N LEU A 81 11.17 10.50 -5.94
CA LEU A 81 9.89 10.08 -5.36
C LEU A 81 9.20 9.05 -6.24
N LEU A 82 9.30 9.20 -7.56
CA LEU A 82 8.83 8.22 -8.52
C LEU A 82 9.53 6.86 -8.31
N ALA A 83 10.85 6.85 -8.22
CA ALA A 83 11.63 5.63 -8.01
C ALA A 83 11.28 4.94 -6.67
N LEU A 84 11.26 5.69 -5.57
CA LEU A 84 10.92 5.17 -4.24
C LEU A 84 9.46 4.68 -4.16
N GLY A 85 8.54 5.41 -4.79
CA GLY A 85 7.13 5.04 -4.81
C GLY A 85 6.84 3.81 -5.67
N LEU A 86 7.57 3.63 -6.78
CA LEU A 86 7.49 2.42 -7.60
C LEU A 86 8.01 1.20 -6.84
N GLU A 87 9.17 1.29 -6.20
CA GLU A 87 9.74 0.19 -5.40
C GLU A 87 8.76 -0.25 -4.29
N LEU A 88 8.16 0.71 -3.59
CA LEU A 88 7.16 0.43 -2.55
C LEU A 88 5.87 -0.17 -3.13
N ASN A 89 5.43 0.28 -4.31
CA ASN A 89 4.25 -0.27 -4.98
C ASN A 89 4.49 -1.72 -5.41
N ASP A 90 5.64 -2.03 -5.98
CA ASP A 90 6.02 -3.38 -6.38
C ASP A 90 6.07 -4.34 -5.18
N ALA A 91 6.62 -3.88 -4.06
CA ALA A 91 6.66 -4.65 -2.83
C ALA A 91 5.25 -4.90 -2.25
N LEU A 92 4.37 -3.89 -2.25
CA LEU A 92 2.97 -4.03 -1.85
C LEU A 92 2.21 -5.01 -2.76
N GLN A 93 2.43 -4.95 -4.08
CA GLN A 93 1.84 -5.90 -5.03
C GLN A 93 2.25 -7.33 -4.72
N CYS A 94 3.53 -7.57 -4.43
CA CYS A 94 4.04 -8.89 -4.09
C CYS A 94 3.38 -9.45 -2.81
N ALA A 95 3.29 -8.64 -1.75
CA ALA A 95 2.66 -9.04 -0.49
C ALA A 95 1.16 -9.36 -0.66
N LEU A 96 0.43 -8.51 -1.39
CA LEU A 96 -1.00 -8.73 -1.68
C LEU A 96 -1.23 -9.97 -2.55
N ALA A 97 -0.38 -10.20 -3.56
CA ALA A 97 -0.47 -11.37 -4.42
C ALA A 97 -0.21 -12.68 -3.63
N ASN A 98 0.73 -12.65 -2.67
CA ASN A 98 0.98 -13.79 -1.79
C ASN A 98 -0.25 -14.09 -0.92
N HIS A 99 -0.85 -13.07 -0.29
CA HIS A 99 -2.10 -13.25 0.45
C HIS A 99 -3.21 -13.85 -0.43
N ASP A 100 -3.44 -13.28 -1.61
CA ASP A 100 -4.50 -13.71 -2.53
C ASP A 100 -4.27 -15.16 -3.01
N ALA A 101 -3.01 -15.56 -3.25
CA ALA A 101 -2.66 -16.94 -3.58
C ALA A 101 -2.99 -17.91 -2.46
N ILE A 102 -2.69 -17.58 -1.20
CA ILE A 102 -3.01 -18.44 -0.04
C ILE A 102 -4.53 -18.49 0.17
N ALA A 103 -5.23 -17.36 0.03
CA ALA A 103 -6.68 -17.28 0.17
C ALA A 103 -7.46 -18.05 -0.92
N SER A 104 -6.90 -18.12 -2.13
CA SER A 104 -7.52 -18.79 -3.28
C SER A 104 -7.33 -20.33 -3.28
N VAL A 105 -6.50 -20.91 -2.42
CA VAL A 105 -6.30 -22.37 -2.41
C VAL A 105 -7.53 -23.07 -1.79
N PRO A 106 -8.21 -23.97 -2.52
CA PRO A 106 -9.36 -24.69 -1.97
C PRO A 106 -8.95 -25.51 -0.74
N LEU A 107 -9.76 -25.43 0.32
CA LEU A 107 -9.68 -26.34 1.46
C LEU A 107 -10.25 -27.69 0.99
N PHE A 108 -9.36 -28.65 0.69
CA PHE A 108 -9.72 -30.05 0.49
C PHE A 108 -9.70 -30.80 1.82
#